data_AF-A0A1G9KCW2-F1
#
_entry.id   AF-A0A1G9KCW2-F1
#
_cell.length_a   1.000
_cell.length_b   1.000
_cell.length_c   1.000
_cell.angle_alpha   90.00
_cell.angle_beta   90.00
_cell.angle_gamma   90.00
#
_symmetry.space_group_name_H-M   'P 1'
#
loop_
_entity.id
_entity.type
_entity.pdbx_description
1 polymer ?
#
loop_
_entity_poly.entity_id
_entity_poly.type
_entity_poly.pdbx_seq_one_letter_code
_entity_poly.pdbx_strand_id
1 'polypeptide(L)'
;MKLKFGSKSQEFETDGTVKGTKVTLTNDDGAFYPVMLPADKIELSNAELEKLALEVVYQENFRDKFENEKFSEYDNTIKELKESYEIAEKMAKVATATLNDLINQMFADEESSNDTTTEN
;
A
#
# COMPACT_ATOMS: atom_id res chain seq x y z
N MET A 1 -30.01 4.15 5.94
CA MET A 1 -29.67 3.74 7.31
C MET A 1 -28.21 4.11 7.58
N LYS A 2 -27.90 4.85 8.64
CA LYS A 2 -26.51 5.25 8.97
C LYS A 2 -26.07 4.56 10.26
N LEU A 3 -25.31 3.48 10.10
CA LEU A 3 -24.68 2.76 11.20
C LEU A 3 -23.49 3.58 11.75
N LYS A 4 -23.29 3.50 13.07
CA LYS A 4 -22.21 4.15 13.83
C LYS A 4 -21.67 3.20 14.88
N PHE A 5 -20.48 3.45 15.39
CA PHE A 5 -19.92 2.70 16.50
C PHE A 5 -20.82 2.78 17.75
N GLY A 6 -21.20 1.61 18.26
CA GLY A 6 -21.90 1.46 19.54
C GLY A 6 -20.95 1.02 20.65
N SER A 7 -20.30 -0.14 20.47
CA SER A 7 -19.39 -0.72 21.47
C SER A 7 -18.36 -1.66 20.87
N LYS A 8 -17.31 -1.96 21.65
CA LYS A 8 -16.33 -3.02 21.35
C LYS A 8 -16.16 -3.98 22.53
N SER A 9 -15.93 -5.25 22.24
CA SER A 9 -15.55 -6.26 23.23
C SER A 9 -14.60 -7.30 22.62
N GLN A 10 -13.75 -7.89 23.46
CA GLN A 10 -13.00 -9.08 23.09
C GLN A 10 -13.90 -10.30 23.28
N GLU A 11 -14.03 -11.13 22.25
CA GLU A 11 -14.75 -12.39 22.32
C GLU A 11 -13.75 -13.53 22.53
N PHE A 12 -14.15 -14.49 23.35
CA PHE A 12 -13.37 -15.67 23.69
C PHE A 12 -14.17 -16.92 23.33
N GLU A 13 -13.48 -17.96 22.89
CA GLU A 13 -14.07 -19.30 22.76
C GLU A 13 -14.27 -19.93 24.15
N THR A 14 -14.97 -21.07 24.21
CA THR A 14 -15.27 -21.78 25.46
C THR A 14 -14.02 -22.25 26.22
N ASP A 15 -12.90 -22.43 25.52
CA ASP A 15 -11.60 -22.82 26.08
C ASP A 15 -10.75 -21.62 26.56
N GLY A 16 -11.25 -20.40 26.43
CA GLY A 16 -10.54 -19.16 26.79
C GLY A 16 -9.62 -18.62 25.68
N THR A 17 -9.55 -19.26 24.52
CA THR A 17 -8.82 -18.75 23.36
C THR A 17 -9.49 -17.48 22.83
N VAL A 18 -8.70 -16.48 22.45
CA VAL A 18 -9.22 -15.23 21.88
C VAL A 18 -9.81 -15.52 20.50
N LYS A 19 -11.11 -15.29 20.33
CA LYS A 19 -11.85 -15.51 19.08
C LYS A 19 -11.69 -14.32 18.12
N GLY A 20 -11.85 -13.11 18.65
CA GLY A 20 -11.92 -11.92 17.82
C GLY A 20 -12.40 -10.69 18.58
N THR A 21 -12.42 -9.57 17.88
CA THR A 21 -12.91 -8.28 18.38
C THR A 21 -14.33 -8.07 17.87
N LYS A 22 -15.33 -8.11 18.75
CA LYS A 22 -16.71 -7.79 18.37
C LYS A 22 -16.92 -6.28 18.42
N VAL A 23 -17.29 -5.70 17.29
CA VAL A 23 -17.72 -4.31 17.16
C VAL A 23 -19.22 -4.30 16.94
N THR A 24 -19.97 -3.63 17.80
CA THR A 24 -21.40 -3.45 17.60
C THR A 24 -21.63 -2.12 16.91
N LEU A 25 -22.26 -2.17 15.73
CA LEU A 25 -22.75 -0.98 15.04
C LEU A 25 -24.23 -0.75 15.36
N THR A 26 -24.59 0.50 15.62
CA THR A 26 -25.96 0.90 15.96
C THR A 26 -26.42 2.11 15.14
N ASN A 27 -27.72 2.41 15.17
CA ASN A 27 -28.26 3.65 14.64
C ASN A 27 -29.37 4.20 15.56
N ASP A 28 -29.86 5.39 15.23
CA ASP A 28 -30.92 6.06 15.98
C ASP A 28 -32.29 5.35 15.86
N ASP A 29 -32.44 4.44 14.88
CA ASP A 29 -33.65 3.64 14.64
C ASP A 29 -33.66 2.31 15.43
N GLY A 30 -32.68 2.08 16.31
CA GLY A 30 -32.61 0.89 17.16
C GLY A 30 -31.93 -0.32 16.55
N ALA A 31 -31.16 -0.14 15.48
CA ALA A 31 -30.38 -1.21 14.89
C ALA A 31 -29.24 -1.68 15.78
N PHE A 32 -28.97 -2.97 15.68
CA PHE A 32 -27.93 -3.65 16.41
C PHE A 32 -27.26 -4.64 15.46
N TYR A 33 -26.07 -4.29 14.97
CA TYR A 33 -25.34 -5.08 13.98
C TYR A 33 -23.95 -5.45 14.53
N PRO A 34 -23.78 -6.66 15.09
CA PRO A 34 -22.49 -7.14 15.57
C PRO A 34 -21.61 -7.56 14.40
N VAL A 35 -20.39 -7.04 14.35
CA VAL A 35 -19.35 -7.40 13.37
C VAL A 35 -18.17 -8.01 14.11
N MET A 36 -17.70 -9.17 13.66
CA MET A 36 -16.51 -9.82 14.21
C MET A 36 -15.28 -9.44 13.39
N LEU A 37 -14.37 -8.68 14.00
CA LEU A 37 -13.07 -8.33 13.44
C LEU A 37 -11.98 -9.25 14.02
N PRO A 38 -10.80 -9.31 13.37
CA PRO A 38 -9.65 -10.03 13.93
C PRO A 38 -9.30 -9.60 15.37
N ALA A 39 -8.74 -10.53 16.13
CA ALA A 39 -8.46 -10.35 17.56
C ALA A 39 -7.51 -9.18 17.86
N ASP A 40 -6.50 -8.96 17.02
CA ASP A 40 -5.52 -7.88 17.12
C ASP A 40 -6.13 -6.48 16.95
N LYS A 41 -7.34 -6.38 16.39
CA LYS A 41 -8.01 -5.09 16.16
C LYS A 41 -8.55 -4.46 17.43
N ILE A 42 -8.59 -5.18 18.56
CA ILE A 42 -9.10 -4.66 19.83
C ILE A 42 -8.39 -3.37 20.27
N GLU A 43 -7.11 -3.22 19.92
CA GLU A 43 -6.26 -2.08 20.25
C GLU A 43 -6.54 -0.83 19.40
N LEU A 44 -7.30 -0.96 18.31
CA LEU A 44 -7.62 0.17 17.44
C LEU A 44 -8.58 1.15 18.11
N SER A 45 -8.52 2.39 17.63
CA SER A 45 -9.46 3.44 18.04
C SER A 45 -10.88 3.11 17.57
N ASN A 46 -11.88 3.69 18.23
CA ASN A 46 -13.28 3.48 17.87
C ASN A 46 -13.59 3.92 16.42
N ALA A 47 -12.92 4.97 15.93
CA ALA A 47 -13.09 5.45 14.56
C ALA A 47 -12.53 4.47 13.51
N GLU A 48 -11.37 3.87 13.80
CA GLU A 48 -10.79 2.84 12.94
C GLU A 48 -11.65 1.56 12.95
N LEU A 49 -12.14 1.16 14.12
CA LEU A 49 -13.05 0.02 14.27
C LEU A 49 -14.38 0.25 13.56
N GLU A 50 -14.94 1.46 13.62
CA GLU A 50 -16.14 1.84 12.87
C GLU A 50 -15.92 1.67 11.38
N LYS A 51 -14.82 2.20 10.84
CA LYS A 51 -14.49 2.09 9.42
C LYS A 51 -14.38 0.63 8.97
N LEU A 52 -13.61 -0.18 9.72
CA LEU A 52 -13.42 -1.60 9.40
C LEU A 52 -14.74 -2.38 9.49
N ALA A 53 -15.54 -2.13 10.52
CA ALA A 53 -16.83 -2.80 10.68
C ALA A 53 -17.82 -2.42 9.56
N LEU A 54 -17.86 -1.14 9.16
CA LEU A 54 -18.66 -0.68 8.02
C LEU A 54 -18.19 -1.28 6.70
N GLU A 55 -16.88 -1.46 6.51
CA GLU A 55 -16.31 -2.11 5.32
C GLU A 55 -16.73 -3.57 5.24
N VAL A 56 -16.71 -4.32 6.35
CA VAL A 56 -17.22 -5.70 6.40
C VAL A 56 -18.71 -5.74 6.04
N VAL A 57 -19.53 -4.87 6.64
CA VAL A 57 -20.96 -4.77 6.32
C VAL A 57 -21.15 -4.47 4.83
N TYR A 58 -20.37 -3.56 4.27
CA TYR A 58 -20.45 -3.20 2.87
C TYR A 58 -20.03 -4.36 1.95
N GLN A 59 -18.95 -5.07 2.27
CA GLN A 59 -18.50 -6.26 1.56
C GLN A 59 -19.56 -7.38 1.57
N GLU A 60 -20.20 -7.62 2.72
CA GLU A 60 -21.22 -8.65 2.86
C GLU A 60 -22.49 -8.33 2.07
N ASN A 61 -22.90 -7.06 2.04
CA ASN A 61 -24.17 -6.63 1.41
C ASN A 61 -24.01 -6.22 -0.06
N PHE A 62 -22.82 -5.80 -0.50
CA PHE A 62 -22.56 -5.25 -1.84
C PHE A 62 -21.28 -5.83 -2.45
N ARG A 63 -21.11 -7.16 -2.36
CA ARG A 63 -19.90 -7.88 -2.79
C ARG A 63 -19.36 -7.45 -4.14
N ASP A 64 -20.18 -7.51 -5.20
CA ASP A 64 -19.73 -7.19 -6.56
C ASP A 64 -19.21 -5.75 -6.67
N LYS A 65 -19.87 -4.80 -5.98
CA LYS A 65 -19.45 -3.40 -5.98
C LYS A 65 -18.16 -3.20 -5.20
N PHE A 66 -18.06 -3.82 -4.02
CA PHE A 66 -16.86 -3.78 -3.19
C PHE A 66 -15.65 -4.39 -3.92
N GLU A 67 -15.80 -5.57 -4.52
CA GLU A 67 -14.74 -6.24 -5.28
C GLU A 67 -14.30 -5.38 -6.47
N ASN A 68 -15.23 -4.87 -7.28
CA ASN A 68 -14.91 -4.01 -8.42
C ASN A 68 -14.18 -2.72 -7.99
N GLU A 69 -14.58 -2.10 -6.88
CA GLU A 69 -13.91 -0.92 -6.33
C GLU A 69 -12.47 -1.24 -5.89
N LYS A 70 -12.25 -2.38 -5.21
CA LYS A 70 -10.91 -2.82 -4.79
C LYS A 70 -10.02 -3.22 -5.96
N PHE A 71 -10.58 -3.91 -6.96
CA PHE A 71 -9.83 -4.23 -8.18
C PHE A 71 -9.41 -2.96 -8.92
N SER A 72 -10.30 -1.99 -9.05
CA SER A 72 -9.95 -0.71 -9.67
C SER A 72 -8.88 0.05 -8.87
N GLU A 73 -8.92 0.01 -7.53
CA GLU A 73 -7.88 0.58 -6.68
C GLU A 73 -6.53 -0.08 -6.94
N TYR A 74 -6.49 -1.42 -6.99
CA TYR A 74 -5.26 -2.17 -7.30
C TYR A 74 -4.73 -1.91 -8.71
N ASP A 75 -5.60 -1.86 -9.73
CA ASP A 75 -5.19 -1.57 -11.09
C ASP A 75 -4.53 -0.19 -11.20
N ASN A 76 -5.08 0.81 -10.50
CA ASN A 76 -4.51 2.15 -10.44
C ASN A 76 -3.14 2.13 -9.75
N THR A 77 -3.01 1.47 -8.59
CA THR A 77 -1.71 1.34 -7.90
C THR A 77 -0.68 0.62 -8.76
N ILE A 78 -1.06 -0.45 -9.45
CA ILE A 78 -0.17 -1.20 -10.36
C ILE A 78 0.26 -0.31 -11.52
N LYS A 79 -0.63 0.50 -12.07
CA LYS A 79 -0.31 1.45 -13.14
C LYS A 79 0.71 2.48 -12.67
N GLU A 80 0.49 3.11 -11.52
CA GLU A 80 1.42 4.08 -10.94
C GLU A 80 2.80 3.46 -10.67
N LEU A 81 2.85 2.23 -10.15
CA LEU A 81 4.09 1.50 -9.93
C LEU A 81 4.84 1.21 -11.25
N LYS A 82 4.12 0.83 -12.32
CA LYS A 82 4.72 0.61 -13.64
C LYS A 82 5.31 1.89 -14.20
N GLU A 83 4.58 3.00 -14.12
CA GLU A 83 5.07 4.32 -14.57
C GLU A 83 6.32 4.74 -13.80
N SER A 84 6.34 4.54 -12.48
CA SER A 84 7.52 4.80 -11.64
C SER A 84 8.70 3.92 -12.04
N TYR A 85 8.45 2.64 -12.32
CA TYR A 85 9.49 1.70 -12.76
C TYR A 85 10.07 2.09 -14.12
N GLU A 86 9.24 2.46 -15.09
CA GLU A 86 9.71 2.94 -16.40
C GLU A 86 10.57 4.21 -16.29
N ILE A 87 10.22 5.13 -15.39
CA ILE A 87 11.01 6.33 -15.11
C ILE A 87 12.37 5.94 -14.50
N ALA A 88 12.37 5.02 -13.51
CA ALA A 88 13.59 4.53 -12.88
C ALA A 88 14.50 3.83 -13.90
N GLU A 89 13.95 3.00 -14.79
CA GLU A 89 14.70 2.32 -15.85
C GLU A 89 15.32 3.32 -16.83
N LYS A 90 14.57 4.35 -17.26
CA LYS A 90 15.09 5.42 -18.12
C LYS A 90 16.21 6.19 -17.43
N MET A 91 16.03 6.54 -16.15
CA MET A 91 17.05 7.25 -15.38
C MET A 91 18.32 6.40 -15.21
N ALA A 92 18.18 5.10 -14.95
CA ALA A 92 19.31 4.18 -14.89
C ALA A 92 20.07 4.12 -16.23
N LYS A 93 19.35 3.99 -17.35
CA LYS A 93 19.95 4.01 -18.69
C LYS A 93 20.69 5.32 -18.99
N VAL A 94 20.08 6.46 -18.66
CA VAL A 94 20.71 7.78 -18.82
C VAL A 94 21.96 7.89 -17.96
N ALA A 95 21.88 7.51 -16.68
CA ALA A 95 23.04 7.53 -15.79
C ALA A 95 24.18 6.63 -16.29
N THR A 96 23.87 5.42 -16.75
CA THR A 96 24.88 4.53 -17.35
C THR A 96 25.49 5.12 -18.61
N ALA A 97 24.68 5.72 -19.50
CA ALA A 97 25.18 6.38 -20.70
C ALA A 97 26.09 7.57 -20.35
N THR A 98 25.67 8.43 -19.43
CA THR A 98 26.49 9.57 -18.96
C THR A 98 27.80 9.12 -18.32
N LEU A 99 27.77 8.05 -17.51
CA LEU A 99 28.99 7.47 -16.94
C LEU A 99 29.93 6.95 -18.03
N ASN A 100 29.41 6.26 -19.04
CA ASN A 100 30.22 5.78 -20.17
C ASN A 100 30.81 6.94 -20.98
N ASP A 101 30.05 8.02 -21.22
CA ASP A 101 30.54 9.20 -21.92
C ASP A 101 31.66 9.90 -21.14
N LEU A 102 31.52 10.05 -19.82
CA LEU A 102 32.57 10.59 -18.96
C LEU A 102 33.84 9.73 -18.98
N ILE A 103 33.68 8.41 -18.92
CA ILE A 103 34.79 7.46 -19.02
C ILE A 103 35.52 7.64 -20.37
N ASN A 104 34.78 7.69 -21.47
CA ASN A 104 35.37 7.88 -22.81
C ASN A 104 36.11 9.22 -22.95
N GLN A 105 35.57 10.30 -22.38
CA GLN A 105 36.23 11.61 -22.40
C GLN A 105 37.54 11.60 -21.60
N MET A 106 37.56 10.98 -20.42
CA MET A 106 38.79 10.85 -19.63
C MET A 106 39.87 10.03 -20.34
N PHE A 107 39.50 8.93 -21.00
CA PHE A 107 40.46 8.11 -21.75
C PHE A 107 40.94 8.79 -23.05
N ALA A 108 40.09 9.58 -23.71
CA ALA A 108 40.50 10.35 -24.89
C ALA A 108 41.49 11.48 -24.54
N ASP A 109 41.35 12.10 -23.37
CA ASP A 109 42.28 13.12 -22.88
C ASP A 109 43.64 12.51 -22.45
N GLU A 110 43.68 11.25 -22.00
CA GLU A 110 44.94 10.56 -21.66
C GLU A 110 45.78 10.21 -22.90
N GLU A 111 45.18 9.74 -24.01
CA GLU A 111 45.92 9.46 -25.27
C GLU A 111 46.50 10.74 -25.91
N SER A 112 45.85 11.89 -25.79
CA SER A 112 46.35 13.16 -26.34
C SER A 112 47.53 13.75 -25.55
N SER A 113 47.78 13.29 -24.32
CA SER A 113 48.80 13.87 -23.43
C SER A 113 50.17 13.17 -23.49
N ASN A 114 50.27 12.02 -24.17
CA ASN A 114 51.49 11.19 -24.18
C ASN A 114 52.39 11.34 -25.41
N ASP A 115 52.06 12.22 -26.38
CA ASP A 115 52.78 12.30 -27.66
C ASP A 115 53.69 13.54 -27.82
N THR A 116 54.17 14.13 -26.72
CA THR A 116 55.15 15.26 -26.80
C THR A 116 56.24 15.19 -25.74
N THR A 117 57.01 14.10 -25.66
CA THR A 117 58.42 14.21 -25.22
C THR A 117 59.24 12.98 -25.63
N THR A 118 59.80 12.95 -26.85
CA THR A 118 61.10 12.31 -27.13
C THR A 118 61.57 12.63 -28.55
N GLU A 119 62.24 13.77 -28.73
CA GLU A 119 63.31 13.90 -29.73
C GLU A 119 64.47 14.65 -29.07
N ASN A 120 65.57 13.92 -28.86
CA ASN A 120 66.90 14.40 -28.49
C ASN A 120 67.79 14.34 -29.74
#